data_AF-A0A8T4KJ84-F1
#
_entry.id   AF-A0A8T4KJ84-F1
#
_cell.length_a   1.000
_cell.length_b   1.000
_cell.length_c   1.000
_cell.angle_alpha   90.00
_cell.angle_beta   90.00
_cell.angle_gamma   90.00
#
_symmetry.space_group_name_H-M   'P 1'
#
loop_
_entity.id
_entity.type
_entity.pdbx_description
1 polymer ?
#
loop_
_entity_poly.entity_id
_entity_poly.type
_entity_poly.pdbx_seq_one_letter_code
_entity_poly.pdbx_strand_id
1 'polypeptide(L)'
;DTHKLFAFLEKNGIEPAIKPRKNAVLEEGDCLHNREITAIRKGYRQWARKRQYGLRWNGTEGIFSAAKRKFGEQTRSHNIENAFNEVKRKFWAYDRMKAYGELHA
;
A
#
# COMPACT_ATOMS: atom_id res chain seq x y z
N ASP A 1 13.44 4.69 -4.49
CA ASP A 1 12.37 5.68 -4.56
C ASP A 1 12.94 6.91 -5.23
N THR A 2 12.16 7.54 -6.07
CA THR A 2 12.60 8.65 -6.92
C THR A 2 12.18 9.94 -6.22
N HIS A 3 13.06 10.93 -6.17
CA HIS A 3 12.79 12.26 -5.60
C HIS A 3 11.42 12.85 -6.04
N LYS A 4 11.02 12.56 -7.28
CA LYS A 4 9.71 12.94 -7.85
C LYS A 4 8.50 12.47 -7.02
N LEU A 5 8.55 11.28 -6.42
CA LEU A 5 7.46 10.75 -5.61
C LEU A 5 7.34 11.53 -4.30
N PHE A 6 8.44 11.73 -3.59
CA PHE A 6 8.44 12.53 -2.36
C PHE A 6 8.01 13.97 -2.61
N ALA A 7 8.46 14.59 -3.70
CA ALA A 7 8.00 15.91 -4.10
C ALA A 7 6.50 15.95 -4.38
N PHE A 8 5.95 14.92 -5.05
CA PHE A 8 4.51 14.79 -5.26
C PHE A 8 3.76 14.66 -3.93
N LEU A 9 4.23 13.81 -3.01
CA LEU A 9 3.60 13.62 -1.71
C LEU A 9 3.60 14.91 -0.89
N GLU A 10 4.75 15.58 -0.84
CA GLU A 10 4.90 16.86 -0.14
C GLU A 10 3.97 17.93 -0.73
N LYS A 11 3.90 18.06 -2.05
CA LYS A 11 3.00 19.01 -2.73
C LYS A 11 1.53 18.77 -2.42
N ASN A 12 1.13 17.51 -2.20
CA ASN A 12 -0.25 17.14 -1.92
C ASN A 12 -0.55 17.01 -0.41
N GLY A 13 0.42 17.33 0.47
CA GLY A 13 0.24 17.18 1.92
C GLY A 13 0.03 15.72 2.37
N ILE A 14 0.51 14.76 1.60
CA ILE A 14 0.33 13.32 1.87
C ILE A 14 1.52 12.83 2.70
N GLU A 15 1.23 12.19 3.84
CA GLU A 15 2.28 11.57 4.63
C GLU A 15 2.87 10.34 3.93
N PRO A 16 4.21 10.26 3.79
CA PRO A 16 4.85 9.13 3.15
C PRO A 16 4.86 7.90 4.07
N ALA A 17 4.30 6.79 3.59
CA ALA A 17 4.49 5.45 4.19
C ALA A 17 5.41 4.58 3.31
N ILE A 18 6.40 5.20 2.67
CA ILE A 18 7.32 4.56 1.73
C ILE A 18 8.73 4.64 2.31
N LYS A 19 9.44 3.51 2.30
CA LYS A 19 10.78 3.41 2.88
C LYS A 19 11.85 3.82 1.85
N PRO A 20 12.62 4.91 2.09
CA PRO A 20 13.85 5.19 1.35
C PRO A 20 14.79 4.00 1.26
N ARG A 21 15.60 3.94 0.19
CA ARG A 21 16.60 2.88 0.02
C ARG A 21 17.63 2.94 1.16
N LYS A 22 18.18 1.78 1.56
CA LYS A 22 19.20 1.70 2.61
C LYS A 22 20.40 2.62 2.34
N ASN A 23 20.80 2.73 1.08
CA ASN A 23 21.93 3.55 0.63
C ASN A 23 21.47 4.89 0.04
N ALA A 24 20.29 5.38 0.41
CA ALA A 24 19.83 6.69 -0.04
C ALA A 24 20.73 7.79 0.54
N VAL A 25 21.14 8.71 -0.33
CA VAL A 25 22.01 9.84 -0.01
C VAL A 25 21.13 11.05 0.31
N LEU A 26 21.60 11.89 1.24
CA LEU A 26 20.95 13.17 1.51
C LEU A 26 21.31 14.13 0.38
N GLU A 27 20.31 14.80 -0.18
CA GLU A 27 20.50 15.82 -1.19
C GLU A 27 20.67 17.21 -0.54
N GLU A 28 21.05 18.21 -1.32
CA GLU A 28 21.08 19.59 -0.82
C GLU A 28 19.67 20.11 -0.56
N GLY A 29 19.52 20.87 0.52
CA GLY A 29 18.25 21.47 0.94
C GLY A 29 17.39 20.60 1.86
N ASP A 30 16.26 21.15 2.26
CA ASP A 30 15.26 20.47 3.09
C ASP A 30 14.09 20.02 2.22
N CYS A 31 13.95 18.72 2.03
CA CYS A 31 12.86 18.09 1.29
C CYS A 31 12.33 16.88 2.04
N LEU A 32 11.10 16.47 1.73
CA LEU A 32 10.48 15.30 2.37
C LEU A 32 11.36 14.04 2.29
N HIS A 33 12.05 13.82 1.17
CA HIS A 33 12.96 12.67 1.01
C HIS A 33 14.09 12.69 2.05
N ASN A 34 14.75 13.83 2.23
CA ASN A 34 15.83 14.00 3.22
C ASN A 34 15.33 13.79 4.66
N ARG A 35 14.12 14.29 4.98
CA ARG A 35 13.49 14.09 6.28
C ARG A 35 13.20 12.61 6.56
N GLU A 36 12.69 11.87 5.57
CA GLU A 36 12.43 10.43 5.70
C GLU A 36 13.71 9.61 5.84
N ILE A 37 14.77 9.92 5.06
CA ILE A 37 16.09 9.29 5.21
C ILE A 37 16.61 9.50 6.63
N THR A 38 16.55 10.74 7.11
CA THR A 38 17.04 11.12 8.43
C THR A 38 16.26 10.40 9.53
N ALA A 39 14.93 10.31 9.40
CA ALA A 39 14.08 9.61 10.36
C ALA A 39 14.39 8.10 10.43
N ILE A 40 14.61 7.44 9.28
CA ILE A 40 15.01 6.03 9.25
C ILE A 40 16.39 5.82 9.88
N ARG A 41 17.35 6.71 9.60
CA ARG A 41 18.71 6.64 10.18
C ARG A 41 18.69 6.83 11.70
N LYS A 42 17.81 7.68 12.22
CA LYS A 42 17.58 7.84 13.68
C LYS A 42 16.96 6.61 14.32
N GLY A 43 16.19 5.81 13.57
CA GLY A 43 15.71 4.53 14.05
C GLY A 43 14.58 3.94 13.20
N TYR A 44 14.86 2.84 12.50
CA TYR A 44 13.88 2.18 11.63
C TYR A 44 12.60 1.74 12.37
N ARG A 45 12.71 1.15 13.56
CA ARG A 45 11.52 0.67 14.31
C ARG A 45 10.59 1.80 14.70
N GLN A 46 11.14 2.93 15.13
CA GLN A 46 10.36 4.11 15.52
C GLN A 46 9.70 4.73 14.28
N TRP A 47 10.46 4.90 13.20
CA TRP A 47 9.94 5.36 11.92
C TRP A 47 8.81 4.46 11.39
N ALA A 48 9.01 3.14 11.39
CA ALA A 48 8.02 2.18 10.91
C ALA A 48 6.74 2.17 11.74
N ARG A 49 6.85 2.35 13.07
CA ARG A 49 5.67 2.52 13.94
C ARG A 49 4.94 3.82 13.64
N LYS A 50 5.67 4.94 13.53
CA LYS A 50 5.09 6.26 13.24
C LYS A 50 4.37 6.29 11.89
N ARG A 51 4.99 5.75 10.85
CA ARG A 51 4.44 5.69 9.49
C ARG A 51 3.49 4.51 9.26
N GLN A 52 3.20 3.72 10.31
CA GLN A 52 2.42 2.48 10.24
C GLN A 52 2.86 1.56 9.09
N TYR A 53 4.16 1.52 8.79
CA TYR A 53 4.72 0.85 7.62
C TYR A 53 4.38 -0.64 7.57
N GLY A 54 4.17 -1.28 8.73
CA GLY A 54 3.72 -2.68 8.82
C GLY A 54 2.33 -2.93 8.25
N LEU A 55 1.44 -1.93 8.22
CA LEU A 55 0.09 -2.06 7.65
C LEU A 55 0.10 -2.16 6.12
N ARG A 56 1.22 -1.78 5.47
CA ARG A 56 1.41 -1.98 4.03
C ARG A 56 1.16 -3.43 3.63
N TRP A 57 1.64 -4.38 4.41
CA TRP A 57 1.45 -5.81 4.13
C TRP A 57 -0.03 -6.21 4.14
N ASN A 58 -0.79 -5.77 5.16
CA ASN A 58 -2.21 -6.10 5.27
C ASN A 58 -3.01 -5.53 4.09
N GLY A 59 -2.73 -4.28 3.70
CA GLY A 59 -3.41 -3.61 2.60
C GLY A 59 -2.99 -4.11 1.21
N THR A 60 -1.71 -4.45 1.00
CA THR A 60 -1.18 -4.83 -0.33
C THR A 60 -1.21 -6.33 -0.60
N GLU A 61 -1.06 -7.19 0.40
CA GLU A 61 -0.96 -8.64 0.20
C GLU A 61 -2.04 -9.43 0.93
N GLY A 62 -2.41 -9.01 2.14
CA GLY A 62 -3.42 -9.69 2.95
C GLY A 62 -4.79 -9.74 2.26
N ILE A 63 -5.35 -8.58 1.92
CA ILE A 63 -6.69 -8.48 1.29
C ILE A 63 -6.72 -9.20 -0.06
N PHE A 64 -5.72 -8.95 -0.91
CA PHE A 64 -5.64 -9.58 -2.22
C PHE A 64 -5.51 -11.10 -2.11
N SER A 65 -4.62 -11.61 -1.25
CA SER A 65 -4.47 -13.04 -1.00
C SER A 65 -5.77 -13.69 -0.49
N ALA A 66 -6.47 -13.03 0.43
CA ALA A 66 -7.73 -13.56 0.96
C ALA A 66 -8.83 -13.61 -0.10
N ALA A 67 -9.00 -12.54 -0.89
CA ALA A 67 -9.94 -12.51 -2.00
C ALA A 67 -9.63 -13.59 -3.05
N LYS A 68 -8.36 -13.73 -3.41
CA LYS A 68 -7.88 -14.76 -4.35
C LYS A 68 -8.06 -16.18 -3.82
N ARG A 69 -7.83 -16.44 -2.54
CA ARG A 69 -8.10 -17.75 -1.92
C ARG A 69 -9.59 -18.10 -1.97
N LYS A 70 -10.48 -17.12 -1.87
CA LYS A 70 -11.92 -17.36 -1.88
C LYS A 70 -12.52 -17.51 -3.28
N PHE A 71 -12.05 -16.72 -4.25
CA PHE A 71 -12.67 -16.62 -5.58
C PHE A 71 -11.75 -17.02 -6.75
N GLY A 72 -10.53 -17.44 -6.47
CA GLY A 72 -9.50 -17.72 -7.46
C GLY A 72 -8.93 -16.46 -8.13
N GLU A 73 -7.75 -16.61 -8.74
CA GLU A 73 -7.05 -15.50 -9.42
C GLU A 73 -7.51 -15.30 -10.87
N GLN A 74 -8.09 -16.33 -11.48
CA GLN A 74 -8.42 -16.35 -12.91
C GLN A 74 -9.76 -15.68 -13.21
N THR A 75 -9.86 -15.07 -14.39
CA THR A 75 -11.13 -14.64 -15.00
C THR A 75 -11.49 -15.58 -16.14
N ARG A 76 -12.78 -15.70 -16.47
CA ARG A 76 -13.23 -16.55 -17.59
C ARG A 76 -13.27 -15.78 -18.90
N SER A 77 -13.52 -14.48 -18.84
CA SER A 77 -13.58 -13.63 -20.03
C SER A 77 -12.24 -13.48 -20.73
N HIS A 78 -12.24 -13.61 -22.06
CA HIS A 78 -11.12 -13.23 -22.92
C HIS A 78 -11.10 -11.74 -23.27
N ASN A 79 -12.20 -11.02 -23.03
CA ASN A 79 -12.26 -9.57 -23.15
C ASN A 79 -11.81 -8.91 -21.82
N ILE A 80 -10.88 -7.95 -21.91
CA ILE A 80 -10.26 -7.29 -20.76
C ILE A 80 -11.24 -6.48 -19.90
N GLU A 81 -12.21 -5.80 -20.50
CA GLU A 81 -13.20 -5.01 -19.77
C GLU A 81 -14.11 -5.93 -18.94
N ASN A 82 -14.53 -7.02 -19.55
CA ASN A 82 -15.32 -8.04 -18.87
C ASN A 82 -14.51 -8.75 -17.78
N ALA A 83 -13.23 -9.01 -18.00
CA ALA A 83 -12.32 -9.53 -16.96
C ALA A 83 -12.20 -8.54 -15.78
N PHE A 84 -12.07 -7.24 -16.04
CA PHE A 84 -12.13 -6.23 -14.98
C PHE A 84 -13.46 -6.23 -14.23
N ASN A 85 -14.58 -6.35 -14.94
CA ASN A 85 -15.90 -6.43 -14.32
C ASN A 85 -16.09 -7.71 -13.48
N GLU A 86 -15.50 -8.84 -13.87
CA GLU A 86 -15.43 -10.05 -13.04
C GLU A 86 -14.62 -9.81 -11.77
N VAL A 87 -13.42 -9.24 -11.88
CA VAL A 87 -12.57 -8.94 -10.73
C VAL A 87 -13.25 -7.99 -9.76
N LYS A 88 -13.88 -6.91 -10.25
CA LYS A 88 -14.66 -5.98 -9.42
C LYS A 88 -15.75 -6.71 -8.63
N ARG A 89 -16.49 -7.62 -9.27
CA ARG A 89 -17.53 -8.42 -8.63
C ARG A 89 -16.97 -9.35 -7.55
N LYS A 90 -15.81 -9.97 -7.78
CA LYS A 90 -15.13 -10.81 -6.77
C LYS A 90 -14.76 -10.01 -5.51
N PHE A 91 -14.18 -8.82 -5.68
CA PHE A 91 -13.83 -7.96 -4.54
C PHE A 91 -15.07 -7.43 -3.81
N TRP A 92 -16.10 -7.01 -4.54
CA TRP A 92 -17.37 -6.61 -3.94
C TRP A 92 -18.01 -7.74 -3.10
N ALA A 93 -18.02 -8.96 -3.63
CA ALA A 93 -18.54 -10.12 -2.91
C ALA A 93 -17.69 -10.43 -1.67
N TYR A 94 -16.36 -10.36 -1.77
CA TYR A 94 -15.45 -10.51 -0.64
C TYR A 94 -15.75 -9.53 0.49
N ASP A 95 -15.87 -8.24 0.16
CA ASP A 95 -16.14 -7.19 1.14
C ASP A 95 -17.50 -7.40 1.82
N ARG A 96 -18.52 -7.81 1.05
CA ARG A 96 -19.85 -8.10 1.61
C ARG A 96 -19.82 -9.28 2.57
N MET A 97 -19.11 -10.36 2.21
CA MET A 97 -18.94 -11.54 3.05
C MET A 97 -18.16 -11.23 4.32
N LYS A 98 -17.09 -10.43 4.20
CA LYS A 98 -16.29 -9.99 5.34
C LYS A 98 -17.14 -9.19 6.33
N ALA A 99 -17.87 -8.19 5.83
CA ALA A 99 -18.73 -7.36 6.66
C ALA A 99 -19.82 -8.17 7.38
N TYR A 100 -20.39 -9.18 6.70
CA TYR A 100 -21.33 -10.11 7.34
C TYR A 100 -20.67 -10.91 8.46
N GLY A 101 -19.47 -11.45 8.23
CA GLY A 101 -18.71 -12.18 9.26
C GLY A 101 -18.36 -11.31 10.46
N GLU A 102 -17.96 -10.05 10.26
CA GLU A 102 -17.64 -9.11 11.34
C GLU A 102 -18.87 -8.71 12.17
N LEU A 103 -20.07 -8.68 11.57
CA LEU A 103 -21.31 -8.35 12.28
C LEU A 103 -21.83 -9.50 13.16
N HIS A 104 -21.47 -10.75 12.83
CA HIS A 104 -22.04 -11.95 13.43
C HIS A 104 -21.00 -12.86 14.12
N ALA A 105 -19.80 -12.35 14.37
CA ALA A 105 -18.73 -13.01 15.13
C ALA A 105 -18.66 -12.47 16.56
#